data_AF-A0A485D6H7-F1
#
_entry.id   AF-A0A485D6H7-F1
#
_cell.length_a   1.000
_cell.length_b   1.000
_cell.length_c   1.000
_cell.angle_alpha   90.00
_cell.angle_beta   90.00
_cell.angle_gamma   90.00
#
_symmetry.space_group_name_H-M   'P 1'
#
loop_
_entity.id
_entity.type
_entity.pdbx_description
1 polymer ?
#
loop_
_entity_poly.entity_id
_entity_poly.type
_entity_poly.pdbx_seq_one_letter_code
_entity_poly.pdbx_strand_id
1 'polypeptide(L)'
;MALRRLSGKTGAGLDPCAAVQSAATLIDGDQRTFIFVLGAEENHSRAQETLARYLNEDTVRQELNNVHRYWHNALDKIVVTTPDTTVNLLVNGWLLYQTMACRLMARSGYYQSGGAFGFRDQLQDTLALSHAARKKWREQIVLCASRQFIEGDVQHWWHPPHGNGVRTRCSDDYLWLPFAVCHYVETVGDPEILDLNIPYLQGRPALRWRRVGLRYPGPEQ
;
A
#
# COMPACT_ATOMS: atom_id res chain seq x y z
N MET A 1 0.51 -44.08 3.03
CA MET A 1 1.77 -43.94 3.79
C MET A 1 2.04 -42.46 3.99
N ALA A 2 2.08 -41.97 5.23
CA ALA A 2 2.50 -40.60 5.52
C ALA A 2 4.02 -40.50 5.31
N LEU A 3 4.46 -39.63 4.40
CA LEU A 3 5.88 -39.41 4.13
C LEU A 3 6.55 -38.82 5.38
N ARG A 4 7.61 -39.48 5.88
CA ARG A 4 8.42 -38.98 7.02
C ARG A 4 9.31 -37.79 6.65
N ARG A 5 9.58 -37.59 5.36
CA ARG A 5 10.41 -36.51 4.80
C ARG A 5 9.78 -35.92 3.54
N LEU A 6 10.07 -34.65 3.27
CA LEU A 6 9.67 -34.01 2.01
C LEU A 6 10.30 -34.72 0.80
N SER A 7 9.61 -34.65 -0.34
CA SER A 7 10.01 -35.37 -1.57
C SER A 7 11.27 -34.83 -2.26
N GLY A 8 11.77 -33.66 -1.86
CA GLY A 8 12.92 -33.00 -2.47
C GLY A 8 12.69 -32.50 -3.89
N LYS A 9 11.45 -32.52 -4.39
CA LYS A 9 11.12 -32.05 -5.74
C LYS A 9 11.17 -30.53 -5.81
N THR A 10 12.07 -30.01 -6.63
CA THR A 10 12.23 -28.58 -6.93
C THR A 10 12.48 -28.40 -8.42
N GLY A 11 12.06 -27.27 -9.01
CA GLY A 11 12.37 -26.97 -10.40
C GLY A 11 11.32 -26.10 -11.07
N ALA A 12 11.58 -25.72 -12.31
CA ALA A 12 10.63 -25.01 -13.15
C ALA A 12 9.45 -25.91 -13.56
N GLY A 13 8.31 -25.30 -13.88
CA GLY A 13 7.11 -26.01 -14.33
C GLY A 13 6.25 -26.62 -13.22
N LEU A 14 6.58 -26.34 -11.95
CA LEU A 14 5.76 -26.68 -10.78
C LEU A 14 5.00 -25.44 -10.29
N ASP A 15 3.97 -25.66 -9.49
CA ASP A 15 3.29 -24.56 -8.78
C ASP A 15 4.29 -23.79 -7.90
N PRO A 16 4.16 -22.45 -7.78
CA PRO A 16 5.05 -21.61 -6.99
C PRO A 16 4.76 -21.79 -5.48
N CYS A 17 5.06 -22.97 -4.98
CA CYS A 17 4.88 -23.39 -3.60
C CYS A 17 6.20 -23.95 -3.06
N ALA A 18 6.49 -23.67 -1.80
CA ALA A 18 7.65 -24.21 -1.10
C ALA A 18 7.22 -24.80 0.24
N ALA A 19 7.85 -25.91 0.62
CA ALA A 19 7.74 -26.52 1.93
C ALA A 19 9.13 -26.73 2.50
N VAL A 20 9.33 -26.36 3.76
CA VAL A 20 10.58 -26.57 4.50
C VAL A 20 10.26 -27.42 5.72
N GLN A 21 11.10 -28.42 5.99
CA GLN A 21 10.96 -29.29 7.15
C GLN A 21 12.25 -29.23 7.97
N SER A 22 12.12 -28.93 9.26
CA SER A 22 13.18 -29.03 10.25
C SER A 22 12.68 -29.86 11.42
N ALA A 23 13.56 -30.68 12.00
CA ALA A 23 13.26 -31.50 13.17
C ALA A 23 14.19 -31.08 14.30
N ALA A 24 13.63 -30.84 15.49
CA ALA A 24 14.39 -30.53 16.69
C ALA A 24 13.81 -31.31 17.87
N THR A 25 14.69 -31.72 18.78
CA THR A 25 14.32 -32.29 20.07
C THR A 25 14.38 -31.19 21.13
N LEU A 26 13.35 -31.11 21.97
CA LEU A 26 13.30 -30.25 23.14
C LEU A 26 13.21 -31.15 24.38
N ILE A 27 14.04 -30.87 25.38
CA ILE A 27 13.89 -31.44 26.72
C ILE A 27 13.26 -30.40 27.68
N ASP A 28 12.95 -30.80 28.91
CA ASP A 28 12.41 -29.86 29.90
C ASP A 28 13.40 -28.71 30.16
N GLY A 29 12.89 -27.48 30.11
CA GLY A 29 13.68 -26.25 30.21
C GLY A 29 14.36 -25.77 28.92
N ASP A 30 14.33 -26.52 27.81
CA ASP A 30 14.93 -26.07 26.55
C ASP A 30 14.16 -24.89 25.92
N GLN A 31 14.91 -23.94 25.34
CA GLN A 31 14.41 -22.96 24.39
C GLN A 31 15.17 -23.08 23.07
N ARG A 32 14.44 -23.02 21.95
CA ARG A 32 15.02 -23.02 20.59
C ARG A 32 14.37 -21.92 19.78
N THR A 33 15.20 -21.18 19.05
CA THR A 33 14.74 -20.20 18.06
C THR A 33 14.89 -20.79 16.66
N PHE A 34 13.85 -20.66 15.84
CA PHE A 34 13.88 -21.01 14.43
C PHE A 34 13.69 -19.74 13.62
N ILE A 35 14.59 -19.50 12.67
CA ILE A 35 14.56 -18.33 11.80
C ILE A 35 14.35 -18.82 10.38
N PHE A 36 13.26 -18.37 9.76
CA PHE A 36 12.94 -18.64 8.37
C PHE A 36 12.94 -17.30 7.61
N VAL A 37 13.74 -17.22 6.56
CA VAL A 37 13.85 -16.02 5.73
C VAL A 37 13.30 -16.35 4.35
N LEU A 38 12.31 -15.58 3.91
CA LEU A 38 11.72 -15.65 2.58
C LEU A 38 11.72 -14.25 1.99
N GLY A 39 12.22 -14.11 0.77
CA GLY A 39 12.30 -12.82 0.08
C GLY A 39 12.76 -12.96 -1.36
N ALA A 40 12.90 -11.82 -2.02
CA ALA A 40 13.46 -11.72 -3.36
C ALA A 40 14.49 -10.58 -3.36
N GLU A 41 15.56 -10.77 -4.11
CA GLU A 41 16.64 -9.81 -4.29
C GLU A 41 17.02 -9.73 -5.77
N GLU A 42 17.70 -8.66 -6.16
CA GLU A 42 18.05 -8.39 -7.56
C GLU A 42 18.92 -9.49 -8.18
N ASN A 43 19.76 -10.14 -7.36
CA ASN A 43 20.66 -11.19 -7.79
C ASN A 43 21.05 -12.11 -6.62
N HIS A 44 21.73 -13.22 -6.96
CA HIS A 44 22.15 -14.22 -6.00
C HIS A 44 23.09 -13.69 -4.91
N SER A 45 24.04 -12.79 -5.24
CA SER A 45 24.97 -12.23 -4.24
C SER A 45 24.22 -11.45 -3.16
N ARG A 46 23.31 -10.56 -3.58
CA ARG A 46 22.44 -9.80 -2.67
C ARG A 46 21.55 -10.71 -1.83
N ALA A 47 20.99 -11.77 -2.43
CA ALA A 47 20.22 -12.77 -1.69
C ALA A 47 21.04 -13.43 -0.58
N GLN A 48 22.30 -13.81 -0.85
CA GLN A 48 23.18 -14.41 0.15
C GLN A 48 23.58 -13.41 1.24
N GLU A 49 23.88 -12.16 0.88
CA GLU A 49 24.16 -11.07 1.85
C GLU A 49 22.96 -10.85 2.79
N THR A 50 21.75 -10.74 2.24
CA THR A 50 20.50 -10.56 2.99
C THR A 50 20.22 -11.78 3.88
N LEU A 51 20.36 -13.00 3.36
CA LEU A 51 20.21 -14.23 4.16
C LEU A 51 21.20 -14.27 5.33
N ALA A 52 22.48 -14.00 5.10
CA ALA A 52 23.50 -14.01 6.14
C ALA A 52 23.18 -13.00 7.25
N ARG A 53 22.67 -11.82 6.89
CA ARG A 53 22.26 -10.79 7.86
C ARG A 53 21.06 -11.23 8.71
N TYR A 54 20.02 -11.78 8.09
CA TYR A 54 18.75 -12.09 8.78
C TYR A 54 18.70 -13.50 9.38
N LEU A 55 19.67 -14.38 9.12
CA LEU A 55 19.82 -15.63 9.87
C LEU A 55 20.46 -15.43 11.25
N ASN A 56 20.85 -14.20 11.59
CA ASN A 56 21.29 -13.83 12.93
C ASN A 56 20.08 -13.50 13.83
N GLU A 57 20.02 -14.14 15.00
CA GLU A 57 18.90 -13.99 15.95
C GLU A 57 18.76 -12.57 16.50
N ASP A 58 19.87 -11.92 16.87
CA ASP A 58 19.83 -10.56 17.40
C ASP A 58 19.32 -9.57 16.35
N THR A 59 19.74 -9.75 15.09
CA THR A 59 19.24 -8.95 13.97
C THR A 59 17.72 -9.07 13.84
N VAL A 60 17.16 -10.29 13.79
CA VAL A 60 15.70 -10.44 13.60
C VAL A 60 14.90 -9.94 14.80
N ARG A 61 15.42 -10.10 16.03
CA ARG A 61 14.81 -9.51 17.22
C ARG A 61 14.82 -7.99 17.16
N GLN A 62 15.92 -7.40 16.72
CA GLN A 62 16.03 -5.95 16.56
C GLN A 62 15.07 -5.43 15.49
N GLU A 63 14.90 -6.16 14.38
CA GLU A 63 14.01 -5.75 13.30
C GLU A 63 12.53 -5.92 13.68
N LEU A 64 12.18 -6.94 14.47
CA LEU A 64 10.85 -7.04 15.09
C LEU A 64 10.57 -5.84 16.02
N ASN A 65 11.56 -5.44 16.83
CA ASN A 65 11.44 -4.24 17.66
C ASN A 65 11.27 -2.96 16.82
N ASN A 66 11.92 -2.89 15.66
CA ASN A 66 11.74 -1.78 14.72
C ASN A 66 10.32 -1.75 14.14
N VAL A 67 9.73 -2.91 13.82
CA VAL A 67 8.33 -3.02 13.38
C VAL A 67 7.37 -2.55 14.47
N HIS A 68 7.56 -2.98 15.72
CA HIS A 68 6.74 -2.48 16.84
C HIS A 68 6.87 -0.97 16.99
N ARG A 69 8.10 -0.44 16.98
CA ARG A 69 8.35 1.00 17.10
C ARG A 69 7.71 1.79 15.96
N TYR A 70 7.77 1.27 14.73
CA TYR A 70 7.12 1.88 13.57
C TYR A 70 5.61 2.03 13.80
N TRP A 71 4.94 0.97 14.25
CA TRP A 71 3.50 1.00 14.49
C TRP A 71 3.12 1.86 15.70
N HIS A 72 3.84 1.77 16.82
CA HIS A 72 3.61 2.65 17.97
C HIS A 72 3.76 4.14 17.60
N ASN A 73 4.79 4.47 16.81
CA ASN A 73 4.98 5.84 16.32
C ASN A 73 3.84 6.35 15.44
N ALA A 74 3.12 5.47 14.74
CA ALA A 74 2.02 5.84 13.86
C ALA A 74 0.67 5.84 14.61
N LEU A 75 0.40 4.82 15.43
CA LEU A 75 -0.92 4.55 15.99
C LEU A 75 -1.15 5.28 17.33
N ASP A 76 -0.11 5.49 18.14
CA ASP A 76 -0.27 6.04 19.49
C ASP A 76 -0.33 7.58 19.52
N LYS A 77 -0.47 8.23 18.36
CA LYS A 77 -0.55 9.70 18.25
C LYS A 77 -1.87 10.27 18.75
N ILE A 78 -2.94 9.48 18.62
CA ILE A 78 -4.27 9.83 19.11
C ILE A 78 -4.78 8.60 19.88
N VAL A 79 -5.03 8.78 21.17
CA VAL A 79 -5.58 7.73 22.04
C VAL A 79 -6.82 8.28 22.70
N VAL A 80 -7.95 7.61 22.47
CA VAL A 80 -9.25 7.92 23.08
C VAL A 80 -9.55 6.95 24.21
N THR A 81 -10.23 7.44 25.25
CA THR A 81 -10.76 6.62 26.33
C THR A 81 -12.24 6.93 26.47
N THR A 82 -13.06 5.95 26.14
CA THR A 82 -14.53 5.99 26.27
C THR A 82 -15.01 4.85 27.18
N PRO A 83 -16.23 4.92 27.73
CA PRO A 83 -16.83 3.82 28.48
C PRO A 83 -17.00 2.53 27.66
N ASP A 84 -17.06 2.64 26.32
CA ASP A 84 -17.13 1.49 25.43
C ASP A 84 -15.72 1.08 24.98
N THR A 85 -15.23 -0.04 25.52
CA THR A 85 -13.90 -0.56 25.20
C THR A 85 -13.77 -0.97 23.73
N THR A 86 -14.86 -1.29 23.04
CA THR A 86 -14.82 -1.67 21.62
C THR A 86 -14.49 -0.47 20.73
N VAL A 87 -15.00 0.72 21.06
CA VAL A 87 -14.65 1.97 20.38
C VAL A 87 -13.17 2.29 20.58
N ASN A 88 -12.68 2.14 21.81
CA ASN A 88 -11.27 2.38 22.12
C ASN A 88 -10.35 1.45 21.31
N LEU A 89 -10.70 0.16 21.20
CA LEU A 89 -9.94 -0.82 20.41
C LEU A 89 -9.89 -0.48 18.91
N LEU A 90 -11.00 -0.01 18.33
CA LEU A 90 -11.05 0.35 16.93
C LEU A 90 -10.25 1.62 16.64
N VAL A 91 -10.51 2.69 17.40
CA VAL A 91 -9.94 4.02 17.16
C VAL A 91 -8.46 4.07 17.49
N ASN A 92 -8.01 3.44 18.59
CA ASN A 92 -6.62 3.52 19.04
C ASN A 92 -5.68 2.56 18.30
N GLY A 93 -6.16 1.85 17.27
CA GLY A 93 -5.32 0.90 16.54
C GLY A 93 -5.88 0.54 15.18
N TRP A 94 -6.95 -0.26 15.16
CA TRP A 94 -7.39 -0.97 13.96
C TRP A 94 -7.74 -0.07 12.77
N LEU A 95 -8.43 1.04 12.99
CA LEU A 95 -8.88 1.90 11.88
C LEU A 95 -7.70 2.52 11.13
N LEU A 96 -6.78 3.16 11.86
CA LEU A 96 -5.60 3.77 11.25
C LEU A 96 -4.62 2.73 10.70
N TYR A 97 -4.45 1.61 11.42
CA TYR A 97 -3.66 0.48 10.94
C TYR A 97 -4.18 -0.04 9.60
N GLN A 98 -5.50 -0.23 9.47
CA GLN A 98 -6.13 -0.68 8.23
C GLN A 98 -5.91 0.32 7.09
N THR A 99 -6.09 1.62 7.33
CA THR A 99 -5.83 2.65 6.33
C THR A 99 -4.38 2.58 5.85
N MET A 100 -3.41 2.53 6.75
CA MET A 100 -1.99 2.49 6.36
C MET A 100 -1.60 1.17 5.68
N ALA A 101 -1.91 0.03 6.30
CA ALA A 101 -1.50 -1.29 5.84
C ALA A 101 -2.23 -1.69 4.56
N CYS A 102 -3.56 -1.59 4.53
CA CYS A 102 -4.35 -2.04 3.40
C CYS A 102 -4.36 -1.00 2.28
N ARG A 103 -4.69 0.26 2.59
CA ARG A 103 -5.00 1.25 1.57
C ARG A 103 -3.76 1.89 0.97
N LEU A 104 -2.74 2.20 1.79
CA LEU A 104 -1.53 2.88 1.31
C LEU A 104 -0.41 1.90 0.93
N MET A 105 -0.14 0.91 1.78
CA MET A 105 0.96 -0.03 1.54
C MET A 105 0.57 -1.13 0.56
N ALA A 106 -0.48 -1.90 0.85
CA ALA A 106 -0.94 -2.97 -0.03
C ALA A 106 -1.72 -2.44 -1.25
N ARG A 107 -2.28 -1.23 -1.17
CA ARG A 107 -3.17 -0.64 -2.19
C ARG A 107 -4.32 -1.59 -2.53
N SER A 108 -4.87 -2.17 -1.45
CA SER A 108 -5.89 -3.21 -1.51
C SER A 108 -7.12 -2.83 -0.68
N GLY A 109 -8.28 -3.24 -1.17
CA GLY A 109 -9.56 -3.14 -0.51
C GLY A 109 -10.56 -4.09 -1.17
N TYR A 110 -11.74 -4.23 -0.58
CA TYR A 110 -12.75 -5.18 -1.08
C TYR A 110 -13.07 -5.01 -2.58
N TYR A 111 -13.15 -3.75 -3.05
CA TYR A 111 -13.39 -3.41 -4.46
C TYR A 111 -12.13 -3.04 -5.25
N GLN A 112 -10.94 -3.18 -4.65
CA GLN A 112 -9.67 -2.77 -5.24
C GLN A 112 -8.60 -3.80 -4.88
N SER A 113 -8.57 -4.93 -5.58
CA SER A 113 -7.61 -6.02 -5.31
C SER A 113 -6.37 -5.98 -6.21
N GLY A 114 -6.32 -5.06 -7.17
CA GLY A 114 -5.25 -5.00 -8.18
C GLY A 114 -3.92 -4.43 -7.70
N GLY A 115 -3.88 -3.73 -6.56
CA GLY A 115 -2.64 -3.10 -6.05
C GLY A 115 -2.24 -1.82 -6.80
N ALA A 116 -3.17 -1.20 -7.53
CA ALA A 116 -2.96 0.09 -8.21
C ALA A 116 -3.11 1.26 -7.22
N PHE A 117 -2.40 2.35 -7.45
CA PHE A 117 -2.77 3.63 -6.87
C PHE A 117 -4.01 4.15 -7.59
N GLY A 118 -5.06 4.50 -6.84
CA GLY A 118 -6.19 5.27 -7.35
C GLY A 118 -6.01 6.74 -6.96
N PHE A 119 -6.16 7.66 -7.92
CA PHE A 119 -5.89 9.09 -7.68
C PHE A 119 -6.71 9.64 -6.51
N ARG A 120 -8.02 9.48 -6.60
CA ARG A 120 -8.96 9.84 -5.54
C ARG A 120 -8.71 9.06 -4.26
N ASP A 121 -8.68 7.74 -4.37
CA ASP A 121 -8.68 6.86 -3.20
C ASP A 121 -7.49 7.16 -2.29
N GLN A 122 -6.30 7.33 -2.87
CA GLN A 122 -5.09 7.63 -2.10
C GLN A 122 -5.14 9.01 -1.45
N LEU A 123 -5.71 10.01 -2.13
CA LEU A 123 -5.89 11.34 -1.56
C LEU A 123 -6.92 11.34 -0.42
N GLN A 124 -8.00 10.54 -0.52
CA GLN A 124 -8.97 10.37 0.56
C GLN A 124 -8.40 9.59 1.75
N ASP A 125 -7.75 8.45 1.47
CA ASP A 125 -7.18 7.57 2.49
C ASP A 125 -6.12 8.30 3.33
N THR A 126 -5.41 9.28 2.74
CA THR A 126 -4.36 10.04 3.43
C THR A 126 -4.88 11.15 4.35
N LEU A 127 -6.13 11.58 4.24
CA LEU A 127 -6.72 12.57 5.15
C LEU A 127 -6.71 12.09 6.62
N ALA A 128 -6.84 10.78 6.83
CA ALA A 128 -6.75 10.16 8.14
C ALA A 128 -5.35 10.25 8.78
N LEU A 129 -4.31 10.61 8.02
CA LEU A 129 -2.92 10.65 8.50
C LEU A 129 -2.52 12.00 9.11
N SER A 130 -3.44 12.96 9.19
CA SER A 130 -3.22 14.35 9.61
C SER A 130 -2.28 14.54 10.80
N HIS A 131 -2.44 13.71 11.84
CA HIS A 131 -1.61 13.74 13.04
C HIS A 131 -0.66 12.53 13.17
N ALA A 132 -0.92 11.47 12.42
CA ALA A 132 -0.23 10.20 12.53
C ALA A 132 1.02 10.11 11.65
N ALA A 133 0.93 10.55 10.39
CA ALA A 133 1.96 10.30 9.38
C ALA A 133 2.03 11.41 8.32
N ARG A 134 2.19 12.66 8.76
CA ARG A 134 2.25 13.87 7.90
C ARG A 134 3.20 13.74 6.71
N LYS A 135 4.37 13.14 6.91
CA LYS A 135 5.35 12.90 5.84
C LYS A 135 4.77 12.03 4.72
N LYS A 136 4.07 10.94 5.07
CA LYS A 136 3.43 10.05 4.09
C LYS A 136 2.28 10.74 3.35
N TRP A 137 1.52 11.58 4.04
CA TRP A 137 0.48 12.39 3.40
C TRP A 137 1.08 13.35 2.37
N ARG A 138 2.15 14.06 2.73
CA ARG A 138 2.90 14.94 1.81
C ARG A 138 3.42 14.18 0.59
N GLU A 139 4.04 13.02 0.81
CA GLU A 139 4.55 12.15 -0.26
C GLU A 139 3.45 11.73 -1.23
N GLN A 140 2.25 11.44 -0.73
CA GLN A 140 1.10 11.05 -1.55
C GLN A 140 0.51 12.21 -2.34
N ILE A 141 0.45 13.42 -1.76
CA ILE A 141 0.07 14.63 -2.48
C ILE A 141 1.03 14.86 -3.66
N VAL A 142 2.34 14.81 -3.40
CA VAL A 142 3.37 14.99 -4.44
C VAL A 142 3.27 13.91 -5.51
N LEU A 143 3.05 12.66 -5.11
CA LEU A 143 2.85 11.56 -6.04
C LEU A 143 1.62 11.78 -6.93
N CYS A 144 0.47 12.21 -6.37
CA CYS A 144 -0.73 12.46 -7.15
C CYS A 144 -0.57 13.70 -8.04
N ALA A 145 0.09 14.76 -7.55
CA ALA A 145 0.40 15.93 -8.37
C ALA A 145 1.24 15.58 -9.62
N SER A 146 2.09 14.55 -9.53
CA SER A 146 2.87 14.03 -10.67
C SER A 146 2.03 13.23 -11.68
N ARG A 147 0.73 13.08 -11.46
CA ARG A 147 -0.20 12.30 -12.31
C ARG A 147 -1.22 13.17 -13.02
N GLN A 148 -0.98 14.48 -13.05
CA GLN A 148 -1.77 15.46 -13.77
C GLN A 148 -1.31 15.57 -15.23
N PHE A 149 -2.23 15.97 -16.12
CA PHE A 149 -1.96 16.33 -17.50
C PHE A 149 -2.16 17.84 -17.70
N ILE A 150 -1.51 18.41 -18.73
CA ILE A 150 -1.59 19.86 -19.01
C ILE A 150 -3.03 20.31 -19.33
N GLU A 151 -3.88 19.40 -19.80
CA GLU A 151 -5.30 19.69 -20.07
C GLU A 151 -6.17 19.79 -18.80
N GLY A 152 -5.59 19.56 -17.61
CA GLY A 152 -6.25 19.75 -16.32
C GLY A 152 -6.93 18.51 -15.72
N ASP A 153 -6.86 17.36 -16.40
CA ASP A 153 -7.29 16.06 -15.89
C ASP A 153 -6.10 15.20 -15.42
N VAL A 154 -6.39 13.97 -14.96
CA VAL A 154 -5.45 13.13 -14.21
C VAL A 154 -5.50 11.68 -14.66
N GLN A 155 -4.47 10.90 -14.34
CA GLN A 155 -4.57 9.45 -14.38
C GLN A 155 -5.52 8.99 -13.26
N HIS A 156 -6.57 8.24 -13.61
CA HIS A 156 -7.54 7.69 -12.68
C HIS A 156 -6.90 6.67 -11.72
N TRP A 157 -6.07 5.78 -12.27
CA TRP A 157 -5.22 4.87 -11.50
C TRP A 157 -3.93 4.54 -12.25
N TRP A 158 -2.90 4.08 -11.52
CA TRP A 158 -1.62 3.64 -12.09
C TRP A 158 -0.90 2.57 -11.24
N HIS A 159 0.00 1.81 -11.88
CA HIS A 159 0.92 0.87 -11.22
C HIS A 159 2.38 1.33 -11.27
N PRO A 160 3.14 1.18 -10.17
CA PRO A 160 4.60 1.33 -10.20
C PRO A 160 5.27 0.15 -10.94
N PRO A 161 6.54 0.28 -11.37
CA PRO A 161 7.35 1.51 -11.29
C PRO A 161 7.08 2.48 -12.45
N HIS A 162 6.56 1.98 -13.58
CA HIS A 162 6.45 2.77 -14.81
C HIS A 162 5.28 3.76 -14.84
N GLY A 163 4.33 3.67 -13.91
CA GLY A 163 3.14 4.53 -13.91
C GLY A 163 2.13 4.16 -14.99
N ASN A 164 2.12 2.91 -15.43
CA ASN A 164 1.13 2.42 -16.40
C ASN A 164 -0.26 2.49 -15.76
N GLY A 165 -1.18 3.18 -16.41
CA GLY A 165 -2.44 3.57 -15.82
C GLY A 165 -3.48 3.98 -16.85
N VAL A 166 -4.67 4.34 -16.36
CA VAL A 166 -5.79 4.77 -17.21
C VAL A 166 -6.10 6.23 -16.96
N ARG A 167 -6.21 7.01 -18.04
CA ARG A 167 -6.75 8.38 -18.04
C ARG A 167 -8.23 8.31 -18.42
N THR A 168 -9.13 8.64 -17.50
CA THR A 168 -10.59 8.63 -17.72
C THR A 168 -11.14 10.05 -17.76
N ARG A 169 -12.46 10.18 -17.95
CA ARG A 169 -13.19 11.45 -17.79
C ARG A 169 -13.99 11.49 -16.49
N CYS A 170 -13.61 10.70 -15.47
CA CYS A 170 -14.22 10.76 -14.15
C CYS A 170 -14.05 12.18 -13.60
N SER A 171 -15.15 12.90 -13.49
CA SER A 171 -15.15 14.36 -13.33
C SER A 171 -14.67 14.82 -11.96
N ASP A 172 -14.54 13.92 -11.01
CA ASP A 172 -14.24 14.27 -9.62
C ASP A 172 -12.83 13.88 -9.18
N ASP A 173 -12.10 13.06 -9.93
CA ASP A 173 -10.73 12.64 -9.54
C ASP A 173 -9.81 13.84 -9.32
N TYR A 174 -9.78 14.78 -10.27
CA TYR A 174 -8.89 15.95 -10.20
C TYR A 174 -9.30 16.97 -9.13
N LEU A 175 -10.51 16.88 -8.57
CA LEU A 175 -10.96 17.76 -7.48
C LEU A 175 -10.36 17.37 -6.12
N TRP A 176 -9.88 16.13 -5.97
CA TRP A 176 -9.34 15.65 -4.71
C TRP A 176 -7.96 16.23 -4.38
N LEU A 177 -7.15 16.55 -5.40
CA LEU A 177 -5.82 17.10 -5.18
C LEU A 177 -5.87 18.49 -4.52
N PRO A 178 -6.60 19.50 -5.05
CA PRO A 178 -6.69 20.79 -4.39
C PRO A 178 -7.30 20.68 -2.99
N PHE A 179 -8.31 19.82 -2.80
CA PHE A 179 -8.88 19.58 -1.47
C PHE A 179 -7.84 19.04 -0.47
N ALA A 180 -7.10 17.99 -0.84
CA ALA A 180 -6.09 17.38 0.01
C ALA A 180 -4.93 18.34 0.30
N VAL A 181 -4.51 19.16 -0.68
CA VAL A 181 -3.47 20.17 -0.52
C VAL A 181 -3.91 21.27 0.45
N CYS A 182 -5.09 21.86 0.26
CA CYS A 182 -5.60 22.89 1.17
C CYS A 182 -5.70 22.35 2.60
N HIS A 183 -6.30 21.17 2.76
CA HIS A 183 -6.43 20.55 4.07
C HIS A 183 -5.07 20.24 4.71
N TYR A 184 -4.07 19.81 3.91
CA TYR A 184 -2.71 19.58 4.38
C TYR A 184 -2.04 20.86 4.87
N VAL A 185 -2.10 21.94 4.08
CA VAL A 185 -1.50 23.23 4.44
C VAL A 185 -2.13 23.80 5.72
N GLU A 186 -3.46 23.77 5.82
CA GLU A 186 -4.19 24.23 7.01
C GLU A 186 -3.86 23.42 8.26
N THR A 187 -3.69 22.09 8.12
CA THR A 187 -3.50 21.18 9.26
C THR A 187 -2.04 21.05 9.69
N VAL A 188 -1.11 21.08 8.73
CA VAL A 188 0.32 20.83 8.95
C VAL A 188 1.12 22.13 9.04
N GLY A 189 0.67 23.20 8.39
CA GLY A 189 1.41 24.47 8.33
C GLY A 189 2.66 24.41 7.46
N ASP A 190 2.63 23.62 6.38
CA ASP A 190 3.71 23.50 5.39
C ASP A 190 3.28 24.15 4.06
N PRO A 191 3.48 25.47 3.89
CA PRO A 191 3.14 26.17 2.64
C PRO A 191 4.12 25.84 1.51
N GLU A 192 5.33 25.36 1.80
CA GLU A 192 6.36 25.07 0.80
C GLU A 192 5.93 23.97 -0.19
N ILE A 193 4.95 23.16 0.17
CA ILE A 193 4.33 22.18 -0.74
C ILE A 193 3.73 22.85 -2.00
N LEU A 194 3.29 24.10 -1.90
CA LEU A 194 2.69 24.87 -3.01
C LEU A 194 3.74 25.36 -4.01
N ASP A 195 5.00 25.45 -3.62
CA ASP A 195 6.11 25.93 -4.45
C ASP A 195 6.80 24.79 -5.24
N LEU A 196 6.31 23.55 -5.09
CA LEU A 196 6.89 22.39 -5.76
C LEU A 196 6.62 22.41 -7.27
N ASN A 197 7.70 22.39 -8.04
CA ASN A 197 7.64 22.26 -9.50
C ASN A 197 7.55 20.79 -9.90
N ILE A 198 6.35 20.35 -10.31
CA ILE A 198 6.07 18.97 -10.70
C ILE A 198 5.64 18.95 -12.18
N PRO A 199 6.33 18.18 -13.05
CA PRO A 199 6.00 18.14 -14.47
C PRO A 199 4.66 17.44 -14.73
N TYR A 200 3.91 17.95 -15.70
CA TYR A 200 2.73 17.27 -16.23
C TYR A 200 3.12 16.02 -17.04
N LEU A 201 2.26 15.01 -17.00
CA LEU A 201 2.32 13.88 -17.90
C LEU A 201 1.94 14.29 -19.32
N GLN A 202 2.53 13.60 -20.29
CA GLN A 202 2.11 13.64 -21.69
C GLN A 202 1.38 12.34 -22.03
N GLY A 203 0.28 12.42 -22.76
CA GLY A 203 -0.47 11.24 -23.14
C GLY A 203 -1.61 11.55 -24.10
N ARG A 204 -2.17 10.50 -24.71
CA ARG A 204 -3.34 10.65 -25.57
C ARG A 204 -4.51 11.26 -24.78
N PRO A 205 -5.35 12.10 -25.41
CA PRO A 205 -6.55 12.61 -24.76
C PRO A 205 -7.45 11.48 -24.27
N ALA A 206 -8.14 11.69 -23.16
CA ALA A 206 -9.13 10.74 -22.66
C ALA A 206 -10.18 10.45 -23.75
N LEU A 207 -10.54 9.16 -23.93
CA LEU A 207 -11.49 8.73 -24.95
C LEU A 207 -12.81 9.52 -24.82
N ARG A 208 -13.27 10.06 -25.95
CA ARG A 208 -14.56 10.75 -26.03
C ARG A 208 -15.67 9.71 -25.83
N TRP A 209 -16.62 10.00 -24.96
CA TRP A 209 -17.84 9.21 -24.83
C TRP A 209 -18.48 9.06 -26.23
N ARG A 210 -18.47 7.84 -26.77
CA ARG A 210 -19.34 7.53 -27.91
C ARG A 210 -20.73 7.35 -27.34
N ARG A 211 -21.67 8.22 -27.75
CA ARG A 211 -23.10 7.94 -27.59
C ARG A 211 -23.36 6.65 -28.37
N VAL A 212 -23.47 5.52 -27.69
CA VAL A 212 -24.12 4.34 -28.28
C VAL A 212 -25.59 4.71 -28.31
N GLY A 213 -26.05 5.20 -29.46
CA GLY A 213 -27.46 5.49 -29.67
C GLY A 213 -28.23 4.17 -29.60
N LEU A 214 -28.79 3.86 -28.43
CA LEU A 214 -29.88 2.90 -28.33
C LEU A 214 -31.06 3.51 -29.10
N ARG A 215 -31.16 3.23 -30.40
CA ARG A 215 -32.41 3.43 -31.12
C ARG A 215 -33.38 2.41 -30.55
N TYR A 216 -34.34 2.87 -29.75
CA TYR A 216 -35.55 2.11 -29.52
C TYR A 216 -36.23 1.95 -30.89
N PRO A 217 -36.51 0.71 -31.36
CA PRO A 217 -37.43 0.54 -32.46
C PRO A 217 -38.80 0.98 -31.93
N GLY A 218 -39.33 2.08 -32.47
CA GLY A 218 -40.71 2.47 -32.23
C GLY A 218 -41.65 1.37 -32.76
N PRO A 219 -42.86 1.22 -32.18
CA PRO A 219 -43.81 0.24 -32.69
C PRO A 219 -44.19 0.60 -34.13
N GLU A 220 -44.09 -0.39 -35.02
CA GLU A 220 -44.61 -0.30 -36.38
C GLU A 220 -46.11 -0.01 -36.32
N GLN A 221 -46.55 0.97 -37.13
CA GLN A 221 -47.96 1.32 -37.31
C GLN A 221 -48.65 0.34 -38.26
#